data_AF-A0AAU9R9R4-F1
#
_entry.id   AF-A0AAU9R9R4-F1
#
_cell.length_a   1.000
_cell.length_b   1.000
_cell.length_c   1.000
_cell.angle_alpha   90.00
_cell.angle_beta   90.00
_cell.angle_gamma   90.00
#
_symmetry.space_group_name_H-M   'P 1'
#
loop_
_entity.id
_entity.type
_entity.pdbx_description
1 polymer ?
#
loop_
_entity_poly.entity_id
_entity_poly.type
_entity_poly.pdbx_seq_one_letter_code
_entity_poly.pdbx_strand_id
1 'polypeptide(L)'
;MRIRTAVLGSLTTTLSSPTVFFGSRSLVVAMLSVPVSSIGLEIANAEEKTPKMRLMNLGYDISVLDLATSQVEFELNKNSCERNDENHNNKHGEATMVTTKHESESGGEVGTEYHSLGMATNTSVLRATELHISSLLLAAKSPFFHKMFSNGMLESEQKHVTLQIDVSEEAAVMELLKFMYSNSLTVTTTPALLDVLMAADKFEVASCMKHCSHLLLNMPMTLDSALLLLDLPSTLLIADSVKPLTNAAKQFIALRYKDITKFPMSEVMALPLLGFKAILASNDLMVPSENIVYEAVLKWLRSHYSDVKERSEIMDTHLARFIRFPHMSSLRLKKILTSDDFKPKIVSKLVVEALLHKIEPRHHRYSSATEQPTPLKDRFVKRDYTLRLIKIVEFKVPRQQCIVYLDLQRKECAAMYPSGRVFSQPFDLGGQEFFLSGHCKLDQMNLFHCFGLFLGMQEKGPANMIVDYEFSARSKPTDEFAFKYKGNFKFDAGIGVGTTNLFSTSWDSFIATDSPYFINDVLHLRAQLTIRP
;
A
#
# COMPACT_ATOMS: atom_id res chain seq x y z
N MET A 1 51.92 15.91 11.73
CA MET A 1 51.59 16.62 10.48
C MET A 1 50.17 16.18 10.10
N ARG A 2 49.16 17.02 10.38
CA ARG A 2 47.74 16.75 10.13
C ARG A 2 47.38 17.25 8.73
N ILE A 3 46.78 16.42 7.87
CA ILE A 3 46.09 16.86 6.67
C ILE A 3 44.71 16.19 6.63
N ARG A 4 43.70 17.04 6.37
CA ARG A 4 42.26 16.86 6.52
C ARG A 4 41.67 15.88 5.50
N THR A 5 40.74 15.04 5.94
CA THR A 5 39.84 14.27 5.06
C THR A 5 38.51 15.01 4.96
N ALA A 6 38.19 15.48 3.76
CA ALA A 6 36.93 16.16 3.43
C ALA A 6 35.85 15.13 3.04
N VAL A 7 34.65 15.39 3.56
CA VAL A 7 33.39 14.69 3.29
C VAL A 7 32.87 15.14 1.91
N LEU A 8 32.61 14.20 0.99
CA LEU A 8 31.81 14.46 -0.21
C LEU A 8 30.37 13.98 0.04
N GLY A 9 29.46 14.95 0.14
CA GLY A 9 28.02 14.75 0.14
C GLY A 9 27.49 14.45 -1.27
N SER A 10 26.62 13.45 -1.35
CA SER A 10 25.86 13.08 -2.55
C SER A 10 24.69 14.05 -2.75
N LEU A 11 24.74 14.80 -3.85
CA LEU A 11 23.64 15.58 -4.41
C LEU A 11 22.55 14.65 -4.95
N THR A 12 21.35 14.68 -4.37
CA THR A 12 20.14 14.11 -4.96
C THR A 12 19.36 15.20 -5.67
N THR A 13 19.36 15.15 -7.00
CA THR A 13 18.59 16.03 -7.89
C THR A 13 17.12 15.58 -7.90
N THR A 14 16.24 16.35 -7.28
CA THR A 14 14.79 16.20 -7.40
C THR A 14 14.29 16.84 -8.69
N LEU A 15 13.62 16.05 -9.54
CA LEU A 15 12.93 16.50 -10.75
C LEU A 15 11.75 17.42 -10.38
N SER A 16 11.81 18.64 -10.92
CA SER A 16 10.79 19.68 -10.81
C SER A 16 9.59 19.39 -11.73
N SER A 17 8.41 19.23 -11.15
CA SER A 17 7.13 19.50 -11.83
C SER A 17 6.90 21.04 -11.86
N PRO A 18 6.10 21.61 -12.77
CA PRO A 18 6.08 23.05 -12.99
C PRO A 18 5.50 23.77 -11.78
N THR A 19 6.29 24.68 -11.23
CA THR A 19 5.94 25.55 -10.11
C THR A 19 4.80 26.48 -10.55
N VAL A 20 3.56 26.10 -10.24
CA VAL A 20 2.50 27.09 -10.08
C VAL A 20 2.84 27.84 -8.80
N PHE A 21 3.25 29.10 -8.92
CA PHE A 21 3.40 30.01 -7.80
C PHE A 21 2.02 30.24 -7.17
N PHE A 22 1.64 29.38 -6.22
CA PHE A 22 0.65 29.75 -5.23
C PHE A 22 1.32 30.73 -4.29
N GLY A 23 0.90 32.00 -4.33
CA GLY A 23 1.28 32.95 -3.29
C GLY A 23 0.83 32.39 -1.95
N SER A 24 1.77 31.99 -1.10
CA SER A 24 1.51 31.50 0.25
C SER A 24 0.81 32.61 1.03
N ARG A 25 -0.50 32.45 1.26
CA ARG A 25 -1.25 33.33 2.15
C ARG A 25 -1.13 32.74 3.55
N SER A 26 -0.48 33.46 4.44
CA SER A 26 -0.38 33.11 5.86
C SER A 26 -1.29 34.01 6.69
N LEU A 27 -1.81 33.46 7.78
CA LEU A 27 -2.58 34.17 8.79
C LEU A 27 -1.69 34.50 9.98
N VAL A 28 -1.99 35.62 10.62
CA VAL A 28 -1.37 36.03 11.87
C VAL A 28 -2.37 35.81 12.99
N VAL A 29 -2.07 34.89 13.91
CA VAL A 29 -2.82 34.76 15.15
C VAL A 29 -2.08 35.53 16.23
N ALA A 30 -2.67 36.63 16.70
CA ALA A 30 -2.11 37.40 17.81
C ALA A 30 -2.65 36.86 19.14
N MET A 31 -1.77 36.34 20.00
CA MET A 31 -2.13 35.91 21.34
C MET A 31 -1.78 36.96 22.36
N LEU A 32 -2.78 37.42 23.12
CA LEU A 32 -2.57 38.31 24.26
C LEU A 32 -2.14 37.50 25.49
N SER A 33 -0.84 37.54 25.79
CA SER A 33 -0.23 36.81 26.90
C SER A 33 -0.22 37.61 28.19
N VAL A 34 -0.42 36.94 29.33
CA VAL A 34 -0.03 37.47 30.64
C VAL A 34 1.42 37.00 30.88
N PRO A 35 2.36 37.89 31.27
CA PRO A 35 3.77 37.53 31.37
C PRO A 35 3.99 36.42 32.41
N VAL A 36 4.67 35.35 31.98
CA VAL A 36 5.03 34.19 32.82
C VAL A 36 6.14 34.54 33.82
N SER A 37 6.87 35.65 33.59
CA SER A 37 8.02 36.11 34.38
C SER A 37 7.71 36.50 35.84
N SER A 38 6.47 36.37 36.30
CA SER A 38 6.10 36.65 37.70
C SER A 38 5.88 35.42 38.58
N ILE A 39 6.00 34.19 38.05
CA ILE A 39 5.80 32.96 38.83
C ILE A 39 6.90 31.95 38.52
N GLY A 40 7.83 31.77 39.46
CA GLY A 40 8.79 30.67 39.42
C GLY A 40 8.07 29.33 39.53
N LEU A 41 7.98 28.61 38.42
CA LEU A 41 7.40 27.26 38.36
C LEU A 41 8.48 26.30 37.87
N GLU A 42 9.13 25.61 38.82
CA GLU A 42 9.85 24.37 38.54
C GLU A 42 8.84 23.29 38.12
N ILE A 43 8.78 22.98 36.82
CA ILE A 43 8.03 21.84 36.33
C ILE A 43 8.98 20.63 36.38
N ALA A 44 8.89 19.85 37.45
CA ALA A 44 9.54 18.56 37.53
C ALA A 44 8.84 17.57 36.58
N ASN A 45 9.61 16.90 35.73
CA ASN A 45 9.18 15.74 34.96
C ASN A 45 8.65 14.66 35.93
N ALA A 46 7.34 14.47 35.97
CA ALA A 46 6.70 13.38 36.71
C ALA A 46 5.88 12.52 35.75
N GLU A 47 6.40 11.33 35.46
CA GLU A 47 5.60 10.20 34.99
C GLU A 47 4.47 9.90 36.00
N GLU A 48 3.28 9.62 35.47
CA GLU A 48 2.13 9.00 36.14
C GLU A 48 1.81 9.42 37.60
N LYS A 49 1.04 10.50 37.75
CA LYS A 49 -0.20 10.55 38.57
C LYS A 49 -0.76 11.97 38.52
N THR A 50 -2.07 12.08 38.34
CA THR A 50 -2.83 13.33 38.36
C THR A 50 -2.54 14.17 39.61
N PRO A 51 -1.90 15.35 39.50
CA PRO A 51 -1.84 16.28 40.61
C PRO A 51 -3.09 17.17 40.57
N LYS A 52 -3.90 17.12 41.63
CA LYS A 52 -4.90 18.17 41.91
C LYS A 52 -4.14 19.47 42.20
N MET A 53 -4.00 20.35 41.21
CA MET A 53 -3.61 21.74 41.45
C MET A 53 -4.77 22.43 42.20
N ARG A 54 -4.57 22.72 43.49
CA ARG A 54 -5.34 23.72 44.21
C ARG A 54 -4.89 25.09 43.70
N LEU A 55 -5.72 25.75 42.89
CA LEU A 55 -5.59 27.20 42.68
C LEU A 55 -5.83 27.88 44.04
N MET A 56 -4.78 28.47 44.61
CA MET A 56 -4.96 29.51 45.63
C MET A 56 -5.54 30.74 44.94
N ASN A 57 -6.65 31.25 45.50
CA ASN A 57 -7.36 32.45 45.10
C ASN A 57 -6.40 33.60 44.77
N LEU A 58 -6.29 33.91 43.48
CA LEU A 58 -6.09 35.28 43.01
C LEU A 58 -7.43 35.71 42.44
N GLY A 59 -8.13 36.57 43.19
CA GLY A 59 -9.48 37.04 42.90
C GLY A 59 -9.53 37.93 41.66
N TYR A 60 -9.59 37.30 40.49
CA TYR A 60 -10.10 37.90 39.27
C TYR A 60 -11.18 36.99 38.70
N ASP A 61 -12.43 37.44 38.80
CA ASP A 61 -13.55 36.88 38.06
C ASP A 61 -13.27 37.00 36.57
N ILE A 62 -13.00 35.87 35.91
CA ILE A 62 -13.00 35.77 34.45
C ILE A 62 -14.40 35.34 34.06
N SER A 63 -15.24 36.32 33.72
CA SER A 63 -16.52 36.08 33.06
C SER A 63 -16.28 35.38 31.73
N VAL A 64 -17.01 34.29 31.51
CA VAL A 64 -17.24 33.64 30.22
C VAL A 64 -17.54 34.72 29.17
N LEU A 65 -16.68 34.87 28.17
CA LEU A 65 -16.91 35.80 27.06
C LEU A 65 -17.50 35.05 25.86
N ASP A 66 -18.62 35.60 25.38
CA ASP A 66 -19.46 35.16 24.27
C ASP A 66 -18.70 34.81 22.99
N LEU A 67 -19.04 33.64 22.44
CA LEU A 67 -18.78 33.26 21.06
C LEU A 67 -20.12 32.99 20.38
N ALA A 68 -21.02 33.98 20.41
CA ALA A 68 -22.24 33.99 19.61
C ALA A 68 -22.78 35.43 19.51
N THR A 69 -22.43 36.15 18.43
CA THR A 69 -23.36 36.95 17.61
C THR A 69 -22.59 37.88 16.67
N SER A 70 -22.81 37.71 15.37
CA SER A 70 -23.09 38.85 14.49
C SER A 70 -23.99 38.35 13.36
N GLN A 71 -25.20 38.91 13.34
CA GLN A 71 -26.26 38.69 12.37
C GLN A 71 -25.86 39.26 11.00
N VAL A 72 -26.27 38.56 9.93
CA VAL A 72 -26.48 39.17 8.61
C VAL A 72 -27.98 39.08 8.35
N GLU A 73 -28.63 40.23 8.29
CA GLU A 73 -30.00 40.38 7.79
C GLU A 73 -30.04 40.01 6.30
N PHE A 74 -31.00 39.17 5.92
CA PHE A 74 -31.46 39.06 4.53
C PHE A 74 -32.98 39.26 4.53
N GLU A 75 -33.41 40.37 3.94
CA GLU A 75 -34.80 40.66 3.64
C GLU A 75 -35.36 39.60 2.68
N LEU A 76 -36.42 38.94 3.13
CA LEU A 76 -37.29 38.08 2.33
C LEU A 76 -38.37 38.96 1.68
N ASN A 77 -38.31 39.14 0.37
CA ASN A 77 -39.50 39.48 -0.41
C ASN A 77 -39.87 38.28 -1.29
N LYS A 78 -40.92 37.58 -0.88
CA LYS A 78 -41.65 36.59 -1.67
C LYS A 78 -42.81 37.30 -2.34
N ASN A 79 -42.90 37.18 -3.66
CA ASN A 79 -44.19 36.90 -4.29
C ASN A 79 -44.02 36.05 -5.55
N SER A 80 -45.08 35.30 -5.78
CA SER A 80 -45.19 33.99 -6.39
C SER A 80 -45.65 34.01 -7.86
N CYS A 81 -45.64 32.79 -8.42
CA CYS A 81 -46.45 32.30 -9.55
C CYS A 81 -45.92 32.64 -10.96
N GLU A 82 -46.00 31.79 -11.97
CA GLU A 82 -46.34 30.37 -12.15
C GLU A 82 -46.05 30.05 -13.64
N ARG A 83 -45.55 28.84 -13.91
CA ARG A 83 -45.81 27.93 -15.06
C ARG A 83 -45.61 28.32 -16.54
N ASN A 84 -45.04 27.32 -17.24
CA ASN A 84 -45.18 26.89 -18.66
C ASN A 84 -44.51 27.78 -19.73
N ASP A 85 -44.00 27.31 -20.87
CA ASP A 85 -43.80 26.01 -21.52
C ASP A 85 -42.85 26.27 -22.73
N GLU A 86 -42.20 25.20 -23.23
CA GLU A 86 -41.84 24.94 -24.64
C GLU A 86 -40.77 25.72 -25.47
N ASN A 87 -39.78 24.90 -25.92
CA ASN A 87 -39.29 24.68 -27.31
C ASN A 87 -38.27 25.57 -28.07
N HIS A 88 -37.34 24.82 -28.68
CA HIS A 88 -36.67 24.93 -30.00
C HIS A 88 -35.38 25.76 -30.25
N ASN A 89 -34.35 25.00 -30.67
CA ASN A 89 -33.44 25.17 -31.83
C ASN A 89 -32.98 26.59 -32.23
N ASN A 90 -31.68 26.81 -32.42
CA ASN A 90 -30.93 26.45 -33.64
C ASN A 90 -29.45 26.94 -33.60
N LYS A 91 -28.69 26.44 -34.57
CA LYS A 91 -27.24 26.56 -34.81
C LYS A 91 -26.77 27.89 -35.45
N HIS A 92 -25.43 28.02 -35.46
CA HIS A 92 -24.52 28.69 -36.41
C HIS A 92 -23.97 30.08 -36.07
N GLY A 93 -22.65 30.22 -36.26
CA GLY A 93 -21.93 31.49 -36.24
C GLY A 93 -20.43 31.35 -36.01
N GLU A 94 -19.72 30.71 -36.94
CA GLU A 94 -18.27 30.68 -37.07
C GLU A 94 -17.78 31.99 -37.72
N ALA A 95 -16.70 32.61 -37.23
CA ALA A 95 -15.80 33.45 -38.04
C ALA A 95 -14.46 33.73 -37.32
N THR A 96 -13.39 33.41 -38.04
CA THR A 96 -11.96 33.58 -37.78
C THR A 96 -11.43 34.82 -38.52
N MET A 97 -10.20 35.26 -38.20
CA MET A 97 -9.22 36.14 -38.94
C MET A 97 -8.87 37.40 -38.11
N VAL A 98 -7.66 37.59 -37.55
CA VAL A 98 -6.27 37.69 -38.07
C VAL A 98 -6.06 38.84 -39.06
N THR A 99 -5.25 39.84 -38.64
CA THR A 99 -4.14 40.54 -39.34
C THR A 99 -3.70 41.75 -38.48
N THR A 100 -2.48 41.83 -37.88
CA THR A 100 -1.16 42.28 -38.39
C THR A 100 -1.20 43.65 -39.11
N LYS A 101 -0.33 44.66 -38.93
CA LYS A 101 1.01 44.88 -38.31
C LYS A 101 1.34 46.42 -38.41
N HIS A 102 2.26 46.92 -37.55
CA HIS A 102 3.31 47.99 -37.70
C HIS A 102 3.02 49.32 -38.46
N GLU A 103 3.60 50.50 -38.23
CA GLU A 103 4.87 51.04 -37.67
C GLU A 103 4.66 52.58 -37.47
N SER A 104 5.08 53.20 -36.36
CA SER A 104 6.32 54.00 -36.16
C SER A 104 6.42 55.32 -36.94
N GLU A 105 6.53 56.45 -36.20
CA GLU A 105 7.67 57.40 -36.26
C GLU A 105 7.46 58.62 -35.33
N SER A 106 8.44 58.90 -34.47
CA SER A 106 8.78 60.24 -33.99
C SER A 106 10.18 60.19 -33.37
N GLY A 107 11.09 61.05 -33.83
CA GLY A 107 12.49 61.09 -33.42
C GLY A 107 12.86 62.35 -32.61
N GLY A 108 13.98 62.23 -31.88
CA GLY A 108 14.77 63.29 -31.24
C GLY A 108 14.24 63.72 -29.86
N GLU A 109 15.00 63.86 -28.77
CA GLU A 109 16.44 64.07 -28.57
C GLU A 109 16.88 63.61 -27.15
N VAL A 110 18.20 63.59 -26.95
CA VAL A 110 18.98 63.01 -25.84
C VAL A 110 18.95 63.87 -24.57
N GLY A 111 18.86 63.20 -23.41
CA GLY A 111 19.21 63.74 -22.09
C GLY A 111 19.34 62.62 -21.07
N THR A 112 20.57 62.32 -20.66
CA THR A 112 20.93 61.30 -19.66
C THR A 112 20.84 61.91 -18.26
N GLU A 113 20.13 61.27 -17.33
CA GLU A 113 20.52 61.25 -15.91
C GLU A 113 19.73 60.22 -15.10
N TYR A 114 20.45 59.52 -14.23
CA TYR A 114 20.06 58.36 -13.45
C TYR A 114 19.18 58.75 -12.25
N HIS A 115 18.07 58.06 -11.97
CA HIS A 115 17.60 57.80 -10.60
C HIS A 115 16.56 56.66 -10.51
N SER A 116 17.02 55.52 -9.97
CA SER A 116 16.36 54.53 -9.11
C SER A 116 14.87 54.19 -9.30
N LEU A 117 14.63 53.06 -9.97
CA LEU A 117 13.38 52.31 -9.93
C LEU A 117 13.30 51.49 -8.61
N GLY A 118 12.50 51.94 -7.65
CA GLY A 118 12.08 51.12 -6.51
C GLY A 118 10.85 50.31 -6.88
N MET A 119 11.01 49.01 -7.12
CA MET A 119 9.89 48.07 -7.24
C MET A 119 9.17 47.93 -5.90
N ALA A 120 7.96 48.47 -5.80
CA ALA A 120 7.02 48.09 -4.77
C ALA A 120 6.50 46.68 -5.09
N THR A 121 7.03 45.66 -4.42
CA THR A 121 6.41 44.34 -4.38
C THR A 121 5.18 44.41 -3.48
N ASN A 122 3.99 44.39 -4.08
CA ASN A 122 2.71 44.25 -3.37
C ASN A 122 2.72 42.95 -2.56
N THR A 123 2.99 43.04 -1.26
CA THR A 123 2.83 41.94 -0.31
C THR A 123 1.34 41.85 0.02
N SER A 124 0.71 40.74 -0.35
CA SER A 124 -0.72 40.50 -0.19
C SER A 124 -1.15 40.49 1.28
N VAL A 125 -2.26 41.17 1.55
CA VAL A 125 -2.93 41.38 2.84
C VAL A 125 -2.93 40.14 3.75
N LEU A 126 -2.24 40.24 4.89
CA LEU A 126 -2.35 39.31 6.02
C LEU A 126 -3.71 39.52 6.70
N ARG A 127 -4.54 38.49 6.81
CA ARG A 127 -5.71 38.53 7.71
C ARG A 127 -5.19 38.16 9.11
N ALA A 128 -5.31 39.09 10.05
CA ALA A 128 -4.94 38.89 11.45
C ALA A 128 -6.18 38.56 12.26
N THR A 129 -6.13 37.46 13.02
CA THR A 129 -7.15 37.10 14.01
C THR A 129 -6.54 37.26 15.40
N GLU A 130 -7.12 38.13 16.22
CA GLU A 130 -6.66 38.36 17.60
C GLU A 130 -7.41 37.44 18.55
N LEU A 131 -6.68 36.72 19.40
CA LEU A 131 -7.22 35.80 20.38
C LEU A 131 -6.64 36.12 21.77
N HIS A 132 -7.53 36.16 22.77
CA HIS A 132 -7.13 36.34 24.16
C HIS A 132 -6.96 34.98 24.83
N ILE A 133 -5.70 34.57 25.05
CA ILE A 133 -5.36 33.20 25.47
C ILE A 133 -4.32 33.23 26.61
N SER A 134 -4.47 32.34 27.58
CA SER A 134 -3.55 32.18 28.71
C SER A 134 -2.27 31.47 28.26
N SER A 135 -1.17 32.22 28.24
CA SER A 135 0.19 31.72 28.01
C SER A 135 0.57 30.57 28.95
N LEU A 136 0.19 30.68 30.23
CA LEU A 136 0.44 29.64 31.23
C LEU A 136 -0.24 28.32 30.88
N LEU A 137 -1.51 28.38 30.44
CA LEU A 137 -2.25 27.18 30.06
C LEU A 137 -1.64 26.51 28.82
N LEU A 138 -1.28 27.31 27.82
CA LEU A 138 -0.65 26.79 26.60
C LEU A 138 0.72 26.16 26.91
N ALA A 139 1.56 26.86 27.68
CA ALA A 139 2.87 26.36 28.11
C ALA A 139 2.78 25.05 28.91
N ALA A 140 1.77 24.92 29.78
CA ALA A 140 1.58 23.71 30.57
C ALA A 140 1.17 22.48 29.73
N LYS A 141 0.61 22.70 28.53
CA LYS A 141 0.05 21.64 27.68
C LYS A 141 0.87 21.36 26.41
N SER A 142 1.82 22.23 26.09
CA SER A 142 2.62 22.18 24.88
C SER A 142 4.06 22.64 25.17
N PRO A 143 5.07 21.78 24.94
CA PRO A 143 6.46 22.18 25.06
C PRO A 143 6.86 23.22 24.00
N PHE A 144 6.20 23.24 22.83
CA PHE A 144 6.38 24.30 21.82
C PHE A 144 6.03 25.67 22.42
N PHE A 145 4.83 25.81 23.00
CA PHE A 145 4.39 27.07 23.59
C PHE A 145 5.21 27.42 24.84
N HIS A 146 5.64 26.42 25.63
CA HIS A 146 6.53 26.66 26.75
C HIS A 146 7.82 27.33 26.28
N LYS A 147 8.53 26.74 25.30
CA LYS A 147 9.75 27.32 24.71
C LYS A 147 9.49 28.72 24.14
N MET A 148 8.37 28.91 23.45
CA MET A 148 7.99 30.19 22.86
C MET A 148 7.89 31.30 23.92
N PHE A 149 7.37 30.99 25.12
CA PHE A 149 7.20 31.96 26.20
C PHE A 149 8.38 32.02 27.19
N SER A 150 9.29 31.03 27.21
CA SER A 150 10.37 30.93 28.20
C SER A 150 11.77 31.27 27.69
N ASN A 151 11.99 31.35 26.37
CA ASN A 151 13.35 31.34 25.78
C ASN A 151 14.11 32.67 25.76
N GLY A 152 13.63 33.75 26.39
CA GLY A 152 14.35 35.03 26.42
C GLY A 152 14.52 35.71 25.04
N MET A 153 13.77 35.26 24.04
CA MET A 153 13.64 35.86 22.70
C MET A 153 12.67 37.05 22.73
N LEU A 154 12.65 37.89 21.68
CA LEU A 154 11.75 39.07 21.60
C LEU A 154 10.28 38.73 21.90
N GLU A 155 9.83 37.55 21.49
CA GLU A 155 8.47 37.05 21.71
C GLU A 155 8.15 36.78 23.19
N SER A 156 9.17 36.51 24.03
CA SER A 156 9.00 36.26 25.47
C SER A 156 8.76 37.53 26.30
N GLU A 157 9.15 38.69 25.77
CA GLU A 157 8.92 40.00 26.40
C GLU A 157 7.68 40.72 25.83
N GLN A 158 7.08 40.18 24.78
CA GLN A 158 5.94 40.78 24.08
C GLN A 158 4.59 40.33 24.68
N LYS A 159 3.70 41.31 24.89
CA LYS A 159 2.29 41.05 25.24
C LYS A 159 1.50 40.41 24.10
N HIS A 160 1.97 40.54 22.86
CA HIS A 160 1.34 40.00 21.66
C HIS A 160 2.32 39.04 21.00
N VAL A 161 1.95 37.76 20.93
CA VAL A 161 2.73 36.76 20.20
C VAL A 161 2.03 36.44 18.90
N THR A 162 2.76 36.52 17.79
CA THR A 162 2.24 36.22 16.46
C THR A 162 2.59 34.78 16.07
N LEU A 163 1.58 33.94 15.87
CA LEU A 163 1.75 32.70 15.13
C LEU A 163 1.46 32.93 13.66
N GLN A 164 2.40 32.55 12.81
CA GLN A 164 2.17 32.44 11.38
C GLN A 164 1.70 31.02 11.06
N ILE A 165 0.50 30.91 10.51
CA ILE A 165 -0.09 29.64 10.07
C ILE A 165 -0.57 29.78 8.63
N ASP A 166 -0.66 28.68 7.90
CA ASP A 166 -1.27 28.72 6.58
C ASP A 166 -2.79 28.84 6.70
N VAL A 167 -3.44 29.49 5.72
CA VAL A 167 -4.91 29.66 5.74
C VAL A 167 -5.64 28.31 5.84
N SER A 168 -5.10 27.24 5.25
CA SER A 168 -5.67 25.90 5.34
C SER A 168 -5.60 25.29 6.74
N GLU A 169 -4.70 25.77 7.60
CA GLU A 169 -4.51 25.25 8.97
C GLU A 169 -5.41 25.95 9.99
N GLU A 170 -6.02 27.10 9.66
CA GLU A 170 -6.76 27.96 10.61
C GLU A 170 -7.77 27.16 11.44
N ALA A 171 -8.66 26.43 10.78
CA ALA A 171 -9.71 25.66 11.47
C ALA A 171 -9.14 24.60 12.43
N ALA A 172 -8.07 23.91 12.02
CA ALA A 172 -7.41 22.89 12.82
C ALA A 172 -6.70 23.47 14.04
N VAL A 173 -6.05 24.63 13.89
CA VAL A 173 -5.39 25.35 14.97
C VAL A 173 -6.41 25.89 15.97
N MET A 174 -7.51 26.46 15.49
CA MET A 174 -8.60 26.94 16.36
C MET A 174 -9.20 25.79 17.19
N GLU A 175 -9.40 24.63 16.56
CA GLU A 175 -9.91 23.45 17.25
C GLU A 175 -8.90 22.90 18.26
N LEU A 176 -7.61 22.89 17.93
CA LEU A 176 -6.53 22.51 18.85
C LEU A 176 -6.51 23.43 20.08
N LEU A 177 -6.60 24.75 19.88
CA LEU A 177 -6.64 25.71 20.97
C LEU A 177 -7.87 25.48 21.86
N LYS A 178 -9.05 25.27 21.27
CA LYS A 178 -10.27 24.91 22.01
C LYS A 178 -10.10 23.61 22.80
N PHE A 179 -9.41 22.62 22.24
CA PHE A 179 -9.09 21.38 22.94
C PHE A 179 -8.17 21.62 24.15
N MET A 180 -7.16 22.49 24.03
CA MET A 180 -6.26 22.79 25.16
C MET A 180 -7.00 23.39 26.37
N TYR A 181 -8.14 24.05 26.13
CA TYR A 181 -9.02 24.60 27.17
C TYR A 181 -10.07 23.61 27.69
N SER A 182 -10.78 22.96 26.78
CA SER A 182 -11.97 22.16 27.11
C SER A 182 -11.70 20.66 27.21
N ASN A 183 -10.53 20.19 26.74
CA ASN A 183 -10.22 18.79 26.46
C ASN A 183 -11.26 18.08 25.56
N SER A 184 -11.93 18.83 24.68
CA SER A 184 -12.95 18.32 23.77
C SER A 184 -12.73 18.83 22.35
N LEU A 185 -13.07 17.98 21.37
CA LEU A 185 -13.13 18.33 19.94
C LEU A 185 -14.59 18.28 19.48
N THR A 186 -14.97 19.24 18.65
CA THR A 186 -16.25 19.34 17.95
C THR A 186 -16.22 18.79 16.53
N VAL A 187 -15.02 18.51 16.01
CA VAL A 187 -14.83 17.91 14.69
C VAL A 187 -15.16 16.42 14.71
N THR A 188 -15.93 15.97 13.72
CA THR A 188 -16.42 14.58 13.63
C THR A 188 -16.01 13.87 12.34
N THR A 189 -15.39 14.56 11.38
CA THR A 189 -14.99 13.98 10.09
C THR A 189 -13.52 13.55 10.12
N THR A 190 -13.19 12.46 9.41
CA THR A 190 -11.82 11.95 9.34
C THR A 190 -10.82 12.99 8.82
N PRO A 191 -11.04 13.69 7.69
CA PRO A 191 -10.05 14.64 7.17
C PRO A 191 -9.77 15.77 8.16
N ALA A 192 -10.80 16.38 8.72
CA ALA A 192 -10.62 17.48 9.67
C ALA A 192 -9.96 17.03 10.98
N LEU A 193 -10.23 15.80 11.44
CA LEU A 193 -9.55 15.24 12.61
C LEU A 193 -8.08 14.92 12.34
N LEU A 194 -7.71 14.58 11.09
CA LEU A 194 -6.32 14.48 10.66
C LEU A 194 -5.65 15.85 10.60
N ASP A 195 -6.34 16.89 10.14
CA ASP A 195 -5.81 18.25 10.17
C ASP A 195 -5.50 18.70 11.60
N VAL A 196 -6.40 18.40 12.55
CA VAL A 196 -6.17 18.66 13.98
C VAL A 196 -5.00 17.80 14.51
N LEU A 197 -4.88 16.54 14.09
CA LEU A 197 -3.75 15.69 14.47
C LEU A 197 -2.41 16.26 13.96
N MET A 198 -2.38 16.77 12.73
CA MET A 198 -1.19 17.42 12.15
C MET A 198 -0.84 18.72 12.88
N ALA A 199 -1.84 19.55 13.21
CA ALA A 199 -1.63 20.73 14.04
C ALA A 199 -1.11 20.35 15.43
N ALA A 200 -1.68 19.32 16.06
CA ALA A 200 -1.26 18.86 17.38
C ALA A 200 0.20 18.39 17.40
N ASP A 201 0.67 17.74 16.33
CA ASP A 201 2.09 17.38 16.16
C ASP A 201 2.97 18.61 15.99
N LYS A 202 2.57 19.53 15.09
CA LYS A 202 3.26 20.81 14.82
C LYS A 202 3.47 21.64 16.08
N PHE A 203 2.47 21.68 16.97
CA PHE A 203 2.50 22.43 18.23
C PHE A 203 2.81 21.55 19.46
N GLU A 204 3.32 20.33 19.26
CA GLU A 204 3.78 19.41 20.33
C GLU A 204 2.72 19.10 21.42
N VAL A 205 1.42 19.03 21.07
CA VAL A 205 0.30 18.76 22.00
C VAL A 205 -0.04 17.27 22.05
N ALA A 206 0.79 16.49 22.75
CA ALA A 206 0.69 15.02 22.79
C ALA A 206 -0.67 14.48 23.30
N SER A 207 -1.35 15.19 24.20
CA SER A 207 -2.69 14.80 24.69
C SER A 207 -3.75 14.85 23.58
N CYS A 208 -3.68 15.87 22.72
CA CYS A 208 -4.58 16.02 21.57
C CYS A 208 -4.30 14.93 20.54
N MET A 209 -3.02 14.65 20.24
CA MET A 209 -2.64 13.58 19.30
C MET A 209 -3.21 12.21 19.72
N LYS A 210 -3.11 11.87 21.01
CA LYS A 210 -3.70 10.63 21.57
C LYS A 210 -5.23 10.63 21.45
N HIS A 211 -5.87 11.77 21.72
CA HIS A 211 -7.32 11.90 21.62
C HIS A 211 -7.81 11.76 20.17
N CYS A 212 -7.21 12.45 19.21
CA CYS A 212 -7.51 12.31 17.79
C CYS A 212 -7.31 10.87 17.31
N SER A 213 -6.20 10.24 17.70
CA SER A 213 -5.91 8.84 17.33
C SER A 213 -6.97 7.87 17.85
N HIS A 214 -7.43 8.06 19.09
CA HIS A 214 -8.50 7.25 19.67
C HIS A 214 -9.85 7.45 18.96
N LEU A 215 -10.22 8.70 18.65
CA LEU A 215 -11.43 8.99 17.89
C LEU A 215 -11.37 8.38 16.48
N LEU A 216 -10.25 8.54 15.76
CA LEU A 216 -10.03 7.97 14.43
C LEU A 216 -10.14 6.44 14.41
N LEU A 217 -9.64 5.76 15.45
CA LEU A 217 -9.75 4.30 15.58
C LEU A 217 -11.19 3.82 15.83
N ASN A 218 -12.02 4.63 16.48
CA ASN A 218 -13.41 4.27 16.79
C ASN A 218 -14.38 4.62 15.66
N MET A 219 -13.92 5.31 14.61
CA MET A 219 -14.72 5.60 13.42
C MET A 219 -14.69 4.44 12.41
N PRO A 220 -15.76 4.26 11.62
CA PRO A 220 -15.76 3.28 10.53
C PRO A 220 -14.69 3.66 9.50
N MET A 221 -13.78 2.72 9.23
CA MET A 221 -12.70 2.93 8.27
C MET A 221 -13.18 2.65 6.84
N THR A 222 -13.00 3.63 5.96
CA THR A 222 -13.19 3.53 4.50
C THR A 222 -11.84 3.41 3.79
N LEU A 223 -11.83 3.02 2.50
CA LEU A 223 -10.60 2.97 1.71
C LEU A 223 -9.89 4.33 1.66
N ASP A 224 -10.64 5.41 1.40
CA ASP A 224 -10.08 6.76 1.34
C ASP A 224 -9.46 7.18 2.68
N SER A 225 -10.18 6.93 3.79
CA SER A 225 -9.64 7.21 5.12
C SER A 225 -8.38 6.41 5.42
N ALA A 226 -8.35 5.12 5.07
CA ALA A 226 -7.17 4.28 5.27
C ALA A 226 -5.98 4.77 4.45
N LEU A 227 -6.20 5.19 3.20
CA LEU A 227 -5.14 5.74 2.36
C LEU A 227 -4.59 7.05 2.92
N LEU A 228 -5.45 7.98 3.36
CA LEU A 228 -5.04 9.22 4.03
C LEU A 228 -4.20 8.94 5.29
N LEU A 229 -4.58 7.93 6.09
CA LEU A 229 -3.84 7.53 7.28
C LEU A 229 -2.45 6.96 6.98
N LEU A 230 -2.27 6.32 5.82
CA LEU A 230 -0.96 5.80 5.42
C LEU A 230 -0.07 6.90 4.84
N ASP A 231 -0.65 7.96 4.28
CA ASP A 231 0.05 9.08 3.64
C ASP A 231 0.41 10.22 4.62
N LEU A 232 0.32 9.96 5.93
CA LEU A 232 0.72 10.93 6.95
C LEU A 232 2.24 11.23 6.90
N PRO A 233 2.66 12.44 7.32
CA PRO A 233 4.07 12.81 7.39
C PRO A 233 4.93 11.80 8.16
N SER A 234 6.17 11.60 7.70
CA SER A 234 7.08 10.59 8.28
C SER A 234 7.38 10.80 9.77
N THR A 235 7.40 12.05 10.25
CA THR A 235 7.55 12.41 11.67
C THR A 235 6.40 11.86 12.51
N LEU A 236 5.17 12.04 12.04
CA LEU A 236 3.93 11.55 12.64
C LEU A 236 3.83 10.03 12.63
N LEU A 237 4.24 9.38 11.54
CA LEU A 237 4.18 7.92 11.40
C LEU A 237 5.05 7.18 12.45
N ILE A 238 6.07 7.83 12.99
CA ILE A 238 6.97 7.27 14.01
C ILE A 238 6.42 7.48 15.43
N ALA A 239 5.50 8.42 15.62
CA ALA A 239 4.91 8.72 16.91
C ALA A 239 4.10 7.53 17.45
N ASP A 240 4.35 7.15 18.71
CA ASP A 240 3.70 6.00 19.34
C ASP A 240 2.17 6.11 19.41
N SER A 241 1.65 7.34 19.47
CA SER A 241 0.21 7.60 19.44
C SER A 241 -0.45 7.25 18.10
N VAL A 242 0.29 7.32 16.99
CA VAL A 242 -0.24 7.17 15.61
C VAL A 242 0.03 5.78 15.03
N LYS A 243 1.02 5.05 15.54
CA LYS A 243 1.32 3.66 15.13
C LYS A 243 0.09 2.74 15.12
N PRO A 244 -0.79 2.72 16.14
CA PRO A 244 -1.98 1.85 16.13
C PRO A 244 -2.91 2.16 14.95
N LEU A 245 -3.05 3.44 14.60
CA LEU A 245 -3.91 3.91 13.52
C LEU A 245 -3.39 3.49 12.14
N THR A 246 -2.08 3.66 11.91
CA THR A 246 -1.46 3.22 10.65
C THR A 246 -1.47 1.70 10.49
N ASN A 247 -1.34 0.95 11.60
CA ASN A 247 -1.47 -0.50 11.60
C ASN A 247 -2.91 -0.93 11.30
N ALA A 248 -3.91 -0.28 11.90
CA ALA A 248 -5.31 -0.53 11.60
C ALA A 248 -5.63 -0.26 10.12
N ALA A 249 -5.11 0.84 9.54
CA ALA A 249 -5.24 1.15 8.12
C ALA A 249 -4.63 0.08 7.21
N LYS A 250 -3.40 -0.38 7.51
CA LYS A 250 -2.76 -1.48 6.76
C LYS A 250 -3.58 -2.76 6.84
N GLN A 251 -4.06 -3.13 8.03
CA GLN A 251 -4.87 -4.33 8.25
C GLN A 251 -6.21 -4.25 7.51
N PHE A 252 -6.86 -3.09 7.54
CA PHE A 252 -8.11 -2.85 6.81
C PHE A 252 -7.94 -3.07 5.30
N ILE A 253 -6.92 -2.46 4.69
CA ILE A 253 -6.64 -2.63 3.26
C ILE A 253 -6.29 -4.09 2.94
N ALA A 254 -5.44 -4.71 3.75
CA ALA A 254 -5.06 -6.12 3.58
C ALA A 254 -6.27 -7.07 3.66
N LEU A 255 -7.21 -6.81 4.57
CA LEU A 255 -8.44 -7.60 4.71
C LEU A 255 -9.41 -7.35 3.56
N ARG A 256 -9.57 -6.09 3.15
CA ARG A 256 -10.44 -5.70 2.03
C ARG A 256 -10.02 -6.41 0.74
N TYR A 257 -8.72 -6.42 0.45
CA TYR A 257 -8.13 -7.05 -0.74
C TYR A 257 -7.52 -8.43 -0.44
N LYS A 258 -8.03 -9.15 0.57
CA LYS A 258 -7.52 -10.48 0.94
C LYS A 258 -7.50 -11.43 -0.26
N ASP A 259 -8.55 -11.37 -1.10
CA ASP A 259 -8.63 -12.10 -2.36
C ASP A 259 -8.72 -11.11 -3.52
N ILE A 260 -7.56 -10.82 -4.12
CA ILE A 260 -7.46 -9.83 -5.21
C ILE A 260 -8.19 -10.28 -6.48
N THR A 261 -8.49 -11.58 -6.62
CA THR A 261 -9.17 -12.11 -7.80
C THR A 261 -10.65 -11.73 -7.86
N LYS A 262 -11.22 -11.31 -6.72
CA LYS A 262 -12.61 -10.83 -6.61
C LYS A 262 -12.79 -9.39 -7.07
N PHE A 263 -11.71 -8.67 -7.31
CA PHE A 263 -11.74 -7.26 -7.68
C PHE A 263 -11.36 -7.08 -9.15
N PRO A 264 -11.96 -6.09 -9.85
CA PRO A 264 -11.48 -5.68 -11.14
C PRO A 264 -10.02 -5.25 -11.04
N MET A 265 -9.18 -5.76 -11.94
CA MET A 265 -7.74 -5.44 -11.92
C MET A 265 -7.50 -3.93 -12.04
N SER A 266 -8.37 -3.17 -12.73
CA SER A 266 -8.28 -1.71 -12.83
C SER A 266 -8.37 -1.00 -11.47
N GLU A 267 -9.18 -1.52 -10.54
CA GLU A 267 -9.32 -0.95 -9.20
C GLU A 267 -8.03 -1.13 -8.39
N VAL A 268 -7.50 -2.36 -8.37
CA VAL A 268 -6.23 -2.66 -7.67
C VAL A 268 -5.08 -1.89 -8.30
N MET A 269 -5.08 -1.75 -9.62
CA MET A 269 -4.06 -0.98 -10.32
C MET A 269 -4.16 0.51 -10.02
N ALA A 270 -5.32 1.08 -9.70
CA ALA A 270 -5.47 2.50 -9.39
C ALA A 270 -5.00 2.90 -7.98
N LEU A 271 -4.66 1.93 -7.11
CA LEU A 271 -4.23 2.21 -5.75
C LEU A 271 -2.87 2.92 -5.71
N PRO A 272 -2.67 3.90 -4.80
CA PRO A 272 -1.37 4.51 -4.59
C PRO A 272 -0.38 3.50 -3.97
N LEU A 273 0.92 3.81 -4.07
CA LEU A 273 2.02 2.93 -3.65
C LEU A 273 1.83 2.36 -2.24
N LEU A 274 1.37 3.19 -1.29
CA LEU A 274 1.20 2.80 0.11
C LEU A 274 0.06 1.78 0.30
N GLY A 275 -1.07 1.98 -0.38
CA GLY A 275 -2.18 1.03 -0.39
C GLY A 275 -1.77 -0.29 -1.03
N PHE A 276 -1.10 -0.22 -2.18
CA PHE A 276 -0.62 -1.41 -2.87
C PHE A 276 0.40 -2.21 -2.03
N LYS A 277 1.34 -1.53 -1.37
CA LYS A 277 2.25 -2.15 -0.39
C LYS A 277 1.51 -2.86 0.75
N ALA A 278 0.45 -2.26 1.29
CA ALA A 278 -0.33 -2.87 2.37
C ALA A 278 -0.96 -4.20 1.95
N ILE A 279 -1.43 -4.30 0.69
CA ILE A 279 -1.93 -5.56 0.12
C ILE A 279 -0.79 -6.58 0.02
N LEU A 280 0.34 -6.19 -0.58
CA LEU A 280 1.46 -7.11 -0.81
C LEU A 280 2.12 -7.59 0.48
N ALA A 281 2.10 -6.78 1.54
CA ALA A 281 2.67 -7.14 2.83
C ALA A 281 1.90 -8.27 3.54
N SER A 282 0.64 -8.51 3.18
CA SER A 282 -0.20 -9.52 3.86
C SER A 282 0.27 -10.96 3.59
N ASN A 283 0.42 -11.73 4.67
CA ASN A 283 0.67 -13.19 4.62
C ASN A 283 -0.56 -13.99 4.18
N ASP A 284 -1.76 -13.47 4.43
CA ASP A 284 -3.04 -14.12 4.14
C ASP A 284 -3.60 -13.75 2.76
N LEU A 285 -2.79 -13.08 1.92
CA LEU A 285 -3.17 -12.69 0.57
C LEU A 285 -3.41 -13.94 -0.28
N MET A 286 -4.66 -14.13 -0.71
CA MET A 286 -5.10 -15.21 -1.57
C MET A 286 -4.84 -14.85 -3.04
N VAL A 287 -3.99 -15.64 -3.68
CA VAL A 287 -3.58 -15.44 -5.08
C VAL A 287 -3.33 -16.79 -5.75
N PRO A 288 -3.42 -16.91 -7.09
CA PRO A 288 -3.14 -18.18 -7.76
C PRO A 288 -1.70 -18.67 -7.54
N SER A 289 -0.73 -17.78 -7.64
CA SER A 289 0.68 -18.06 -7.37
C SER A 289 1.46 -16.79 -7.12
N GLU A 290 2.66 -16.89 -6.56
CA GLU A 290 3.55 -15.73 -6.45
C GLU A 290 3.97 -15.16 -7.81
N ASN A 291 3.92 -15.96 -8.87
CA ASN A 291 4.14 -15.45 -10.23
C ASN A 291 3.08 -14.39 -10.59
N ILE A 292 1.83 -14.56 -10.16
CA ILE A 292 0.75 -13.58 -10.39
C ILE A 292 0.97 -12.31 -9.57
N VAL A 293 1.49 -12.44 -8.33
CA VAL A 293 1.87 -11.28 -7.51
C VAL A 293 2.93 -10.45 -8.23
N TYR A 294 3.98 -11.10 -8.73
CA TYR A 294 5.02 -10.44 -9.50
C TYR A 294 4.48 -9.73 -10.75
N GLU A 295 3.59 -10.38 -11.50
CA GLU A 295 2.96 -9.76 -12.68
C GLU A 295 2.09 -8.57 -12.31
N ALA A 296 1.32 -8.66 -11.23
CA ALA A 296 0.54 -7.54 -10.72
C ALA A 296 1.44 -6.36 -10.32
N VAL A 297 2.58 -6.63 -9.68
CA VAL A 297 3.57 -5.60 -9.33
C VAL A 297 4.13 -4.93 -10.59
N LEU A 298 4.53 -5.70 -11.60
CA LEU A 298 5.03 -5.13 -12.86
C LEU A 298 3.96 -4.29 -13.56
N LYS A 299 2.72 -4.77 -13.61
CA LYS A 299 1.62 -4.06 -14.24
C LYS A 299 1.33 -2.75 -13.51
N TRP A 300 1.30 -2.77 -12.19
CA TRP A 300 1.10 -1.58 -11.36
C TRP A 300 2.22 -0.57 -11.56
N LEU A 301 3.47 -1.04 -11.53
CA LEU A 301 4.66 -0.19 -11.70
C LEU A 301 4.67 0.50 -13.07
N ARG A 302 4.37 -0.25 -14.13
CA ARG A 302 4.32 0.28 -15.50
C ARG A 302 3.11 1.19 -15.78
N SER A 303 2.04 1.09 -14.98
CA SER A 303 0.90 2.00 -15.11
C SER A 303 1.12 3.33 -14.37
N HIS A 304 2.01 3.37 -13.38
CA HIS A 304 2.31 4.56 -12.57
C HIS A 304 3.53 5.33 -13.06
N TYR A 305 4.50 4.63 -13.64
CA TYR A 305 5.78 5.19 -13.99
C TYR A 305 6.18 4.80 -15.41
N SER A 306 6.41 5.82 -16.25
CA SER A 306 6.81 5.63 -17.65
C SER A 306 8.32 5.42 -17.79
N ASP A 307 9.12 6.06 -16.94
CA ASP A 307 10.59 6.00 -17.00
C ASP A 307 11.15 4.71 -16.39
N VAL A 308 12.07 4.06 -17.11
CA VAL A 308 12.67 2.78 -16.70
C VAL A 308 13.52 2.93 -15.44
N LYS A 309 14.25 4.04 -15.28
CA LYS A 309 15.10 4.24 -14.11
C LYS A 309 14.27 4.43 -12.86
N GLU A 310 13.23 5.26 -12.94
CA GLU A 310 12.26 5.45 -11.85
C GLU A 310 11.58 4.13 -11.48
N ARG A 311 11.11 3.36 -12.49
CA ARG A 311 10.56 2.01 -12.27
C ARG A 311 11.52 1.12 -11.50
N SER A 312 12.79 1.05 -11.92
CA SER A 312 13.80 0.24 -11.25
C SER A 312 14.06 0.66 -9.81
N GLU A 313 14.07 1.98 -9.54
CA GLU A 313 14.26 2.51 -8.20
C GLU A 313 13.09 2.14 -7.27
N ILE A 314 11.86 2.35 -7.73
CA ILE A 314 10.65 1.99 -6.97
C ILE A 314 10.56 0.47 -6.77
N MET A 315 10.85 -0.33 -7.81
CA MET A 315 10.87 -1.79 -7.68
C MET A 315 11.86 -2.23 -6.60
N ASP A 316 13.12 -1.80 -6.70
CA ASP A 316 14.20 -2.24 -5.82
C ASP A 316 14.02 -1.76 -4.36
N THR A 317 13.62 -0.50 -4.17
CA THR A 317 13.50 0.10 -2.83
C THR A 317 12.19 -0.26 -2.14
N HIS A 318 11.11 -0.39 -2.89
CA HIS A 318 9.76 -0.35 -2.32
C HIS A 318 8.94 -1.61 -2.55
N LEU A 319 9.12 -2.35 -3.64
CA LEU A 319 8.22 -3.45 -4.02
C LEU A 319 8.87 -4.83 -3.93
N ALA A 320 10.14 -4.96 -4.31
CA ALA A 320 10.88 -6.23 -4.37
C ALA A 320 10.83 -6.99 -3.05
N ARG A 321 10.90 -6.28 -1.92
CA ARG A 321 10.85 -6.88 -0.57
C ARG A 321 9.54 -7.62 -0.27
N PHE A 322 8.45 -7.30 -0.96
CA PHE A 322 7.15 -7.94 -0.75
C PHE A 322 6.90 -9.11 -1.71
N ILE A 323 7.76 -9.31 -2.71
CA ILE A 323 7.70 -10.45 -3.61
C ILE A 323 8.44 -11.64 -2.99
N ARG A 324 7.76 -12.78 -2.93
CA ARG A 324 8.30 -14.02 -2.32
C ARG A 324 8.99 -14.87 -3.38
N PHE A 325 10.11 -14.38 -3.90
CA PHE A 325 10.93 -15.06 -4.91
C PHE A 325 11.14 -16.58 -4.65
N PRO A 326 11.37 -17.06 -3.41
CA PRO A 326 11.49 -18.51 -3.14
C PRO A 326 10.26 -19.35 -3.53
N HIS A 327 9.07 -18.74 -3.61
CA HIS A 327 7.81 -19.39 -3.97
C HIS A 327 7.42 -19.19 -5.45
N MET A 328 8.23 -18.49 -6.23
CA MET A 328 8.05 -18.34 -7.68
C MET A 328 8.54 -19.58 -8.43
N SER A 329 8.09 -19.78 -9.68
CA SER A 329 8.59 -20.89 -10.51
C SER A 329 10.02 -20.62 -10.99
N SER A 330 10.83 -21.68 -11.19
CA SER A 330 12.22 -21.53 -11.66
C SER A 330 12.31 -20.87 -13.03
N LEU A 331 11.37 -21.19 -13.94
CA LEU A 331 11.25 -20.53 -15.24
C LEU A 331 11.05 -19.02 -15.08
N ARG A 332 10.17 -18.63 -14.15
CA ARG A 332 9.91 -17.22 -13.86
C ARG A 332 11.16 -16.56 -13.29
N LEU A 333 11.79 -17.13 -12.27
CA LEU A 333 13.04 -16.60 -11.68
C LEU A 333 14.11 -16.36 -12.75
N LYS A 334 14.25 -17.27 -13.71
CA LYS A 334 15.15 -17.10 -14.86
C LYS A 334 14.76 -15.91 -15.74
N LYS A 335 13.47 -15.72 -16.04
CA LYS A 335 12.96 -14.58 -16.83
C LYS A 335 13.17 -13.22 -16.13
N ILE A 336 13.16 -13.17 -14.79
CA ILE A 336 13.37 -11.91 -14.05
C ILE A 336 14.81 -11.40 -14.20
N LEU A 337 15.80 -12.29 -14.37
CA LEU A 337 17.21 -11.89 -14.57
C LEU A 337 17.43 -11.02 -15.82
N THR A 338 16.51 -11.07 -16.79
CA THR A 338 16.55 -10.26 -18.01
C THR A 338 15.56 -9.10 -17.98
N SER A 339 15.00 -8.75 -16.82
CA SER A 339 14.04 -7.65 -16.68
C SER A 339 14.75 -6.32 -16.51
N ASP A 340 14.32 -5.30 -17.26
CA ASP A 340 14.80 -3.92 -17.15
C ASP A 340 14.22 -3.17 -15.94
N ASP A 341 13.21 -3.74 -15.28
CA ASP A 341 12.53 -3.13 -14.13
C ASP A 341 13.30 -3.35 -12.80
N PHE A 342 14.49 -3.95 -12.84
CA PHE A 342 15.37 -4.16 -11.69
C PHE A 342 16.79 -3.71 -12.00
N LYS A 343 17.54 -3.27 -10.98
CA LYS A 343 19.00 -3.20 -11.12
C LYS A 343 19.59 -4.61 -11.18
N PRO A 344 20.48 -4.92 -12.15
CA PRO A 344 21.02 -6.27 -12.35
C PRO A 344 21.64 -6.94 -11.11
N LYS A 345 22.31 -6.15 -10.25
CA LYS A 345 22.92 -6.64 -9.01
C LYS A 345 21.88 -7.10 -7.98
N ILE A 346 20.76 -6.37 -7.87
CA ILE A 346 19.72 -6.63 -6.87
C ILE A 346 18.93 -7.87 -7.27
N VAL A 347 18.47 -7.94 -8.52
CA VAL A 347 17.75 -9.12 -9.03
C VAL A 347 18.58 -10.39 -8.92
N SER A 348 19.88 -10.33 -9.27
CA SER A 348 20.77 -11.49 -9.16
C SER A 348 20.85 -12.00 -7.72
N LYS A 349 20.97 -11.10 -6.74
CA LYS A 349 20.97 -11.46 -5.32
C LYS A 349 19.65 -12.14 -4.90
N LEU A 350 18.51 -11.56 -5.27
CA LEU A 350 17.18 -12.07 -4.93
C LEU A 350 16.93 -13.46 -5.54
N VAL A 351 17.35 -13.68 -6.79
CA VAL A 351 17.21 -14.96 -7.49
C VAL A 351 18.11 -16.02 -6.87
N VAL A 352 19.39 -15.71 -6.59
CA VAL A 352 20.30 -16.65 -5.92
C VAL A 352 19.78 -17.05 -4.54
N GLU A 353 19.32 -16.08 -3.74
CA GLU A 353 18.71 -16.33 -2.42
C GLU A 353 17.49 -17.25 -2.53
N ALA A 354 16.62 -17.01 -3.52
CA ALA A 354 15.45 -17.84 -3.78
C ALA A 354 15.81 -19.28 -4.19
N LEU A 355 16.82 -19.45 -5.04
CA LEU A 355 17.27 -20.76 -5.48
C LEU A 355 17.92 -21.56 -4.34
N LEU A 356 18.75 -20.92 -3.52
CA LEU A 356 19.34 -21.54 -2.33
C LEU A 356 18.25 -22.04 -1.37
N HIS A 357 17.25 -21.20 -1.08
CA HIS A 357 16.12 -21.59 -0.22
C HIS A 357 15.32 -22.78 -0.77
N LYS A 358 15.18 -22.89 -2.10
CA LYS A 358 14.48 -24.02 -2.73
C LYS A 358 15.25 -25.34 -2.59
N ILE A 359 16.58 -25.29 -2.54
CA ILE A 359 17.46 -26.45 -2.41
C ILE A 359 17.57 -26.89 -0.94
N GLU A 360 17.41 -25.95 -0.01
CA GLU A 360 17.63 -26.19 1.42
C GLU A 360 16.63 -27.22 2.03
N PRO A 361 17.14 -28.23 2.78
CA PRO A 361 16.29 -29.22 3.44
C PRO A 361 15.25 -28.57 4.36
N ARG A 362 14.06 -29.18 4.47
CA ARG A 362 12.93 -28.62 5.24
C ARG A 362 13.30 -28.26 6.68
N HIS A 363 14.24 -28.97 7.29
CA HIS A 363 14.68 -28.75 8.67
C HIS A 363 15.59 -27.51 8.84
N HIS A 364 16.38 -27.16 7.81
CA HIS A 364 17.28 -26.00 7.82
C HIS A 364 16.55 -24.70 7.42
N ARG A 365 15.40 -24.81 6.74
CA ARG A 365 14.55 -23.65 6.44
C ARG A 365 13.99 -22.96 7.69
N TYR A 366 13.87 -23.68 8.82
CA TYR A 366 13.44 -23.11 10.10
C TYR A 366 14.57 -22.40 10.85
N SER A 367 15.82 -22.89 10.78
CA SER A 367 16.97 -22.25 11.46
C SER A 367 17.30 -20.89 10.84
N SER A 368 17.37 -20.81 9.51
CA SER A 368 17.66 -19.56 8.77
C SER A 368 16.56 -18.50 8.92
N ALA A 369 15.32 -18.92 9.19
CA ALA A 369 14.19 -18.04 9.49
C ALA A 369 14.21 -17.50 10.93
N THR A 370 15.05 -18.02 11.83
CA THR A 370 15.07 -17.60 13.23
C THR A 370 15.93 -16.35 13.43
N GLU A 371 16.99 -16.18 12.63
CA GLU A 371 18.03 -15.16 12.79
C GLU A 371 17.77 -13.82 12.08
N GLN A 372 16.87 -13.76 11.10
CA GLN A 372 16.62 -12.51 10.35
C GLN A 372 15.59 -11.57 11.03
N PRO A 373 15.63 -10.24 10.80
CA PRO A 373 14.58 -9.33 11.25
C PRO A 373 13.19 -9.76 10.74
N THR A 374 12.14 -9.55 11.54
CA THR A 374 10.74 -9.89 11.21
C THR A 374 10.30 -9.56 9.77
N PRO A 375 10.55 -8.36 9.20
CA PRO A 375 10.11 -8.05 7.83
C PRO A 375 10.87 -8.80 6.73
N LEU A 376 12.06 -9.34 7.01
CA LEU A 376 12.82 -10.17 6.06
C LEU A 376 12.36 -11.64 6.09
N LYS A 377 11.85 -12.11 7.23
CA LYS A 377 11.29 -13.47 7.38
C LYS A 377 10.07 -13.69 6.50
N ASP A 378 9.21 -12.68 6.35
CA ASP A 378 7.95 -12.78 5.60
C ASP A 378 8.17 -13.16 4.13
N ARG A 379 9.34 -12.86 3.55
CA ARG A 379 9.70 -13.23 2.17
C ARG A 379 9.79 -14.74 1.93
N PHE A 380 10.01 -15.52 2.99
CA PHE A 380 10.10 -16.97 2.93
C PHE A 380 8.80 -17.68 3.35
N VAL A 381 7.87 -16.95 3.97
CA VAL A 381 6.56 -17.48 4.36
C VAL A 381 5.73 -17.77 3.11
N LYS A 382 5.07 -18.92 3.02
CA LYS A 382 4.19 -19.24 1.89
C LYS A 382 2.87 -18.46 2.05
N ARG A 383 2.38 -17.78 1.00
CA ARG A 383 1.01 -17.21 0.98
C ARG A 383 -0.04 -18.31 0.78
N ASP A 384 -1.31 -17.95 0.90
CA ASP A 384 -2.44 -18.81 0.54
C ASP A 384 -2.60 -18.92 -0.99
N TYR A 385 -1.73 -19.74 -1.61
CA TYR A 385 -1.77 -19.97 -3.05
C TYR A 385 -2.90 -20.93 -3.43
N THR A 386 -3.73 -20.57 -4.41
CA THR A 386 -4.75 -21.49 -4.92
C THR A 386 -4.17 -22.54 -5.87
N LEU A 387 -3.09 -22.23 -6.62
CA LEU A 387 -2.38 -23.19 -7.47
C LEU A 387 -1.17 -23.80 -6.74
N ARG A 388 -0.90 -25.08 -7.02
CA ARG A 388 0.20 -25.84 -6.42
C ARG A 388 1.47 -25.74 -7.25
N LEU A 389 2.56 -25.36 -6.59
CA LEU A 389 3.88 -25.32 -7.20
C LEU A 389 4.30 -26.72 -7.65
N ILE A 390 4.92 -26.79 -8.83
CA ILE A 390 5.44 -28.02 -9.43
C ILE A 390 6.95 -27.92 -9.62
N LYS A 391 7.60 -29.08 -9.71
CA LYS A 391 9.01 -29.19 -10.13
C LYS A 391 9.02 -29.83 -11.51
N ILE A 392 9.81 -29.30 -12.43
CA ILE A 392 9.79 -29.72 -13.82
C ILE A 392 11.21 -30.00 -14.29
N VAL A 393 11.37 -31.10 -15.01
CA VAL A 393 12.57 -31.43 -15.77
C VAL A 393 12.19 -31.47 -17.24
N GLU A 394 12.73 -30.55 -18.02
CA GLU A 394 12.45 -30.43 -19.46
C GLU A 394 13.59 -31.03 -20.28
N PHE A 395 13.24 -31.76 -21.35
CA PHE A 395 14.18 -32.28 -22.33
C PHE A 395 13.76 -31.79 -23.71
N LYS A 396 14.69 -31.19 -24.46
CA LYS A 396 14.44 -30.68 -25.80
C LYS A 396 14.78 -31.67 -26.91
N VAL A 397 15.72 -32.58 -26.66
CA VAL A 397 16.30 -33.52 -27.63
C VAL A 397 16.38 -34.89 -26.96
N PRO A 398 16.13 -36.02 -27.67
CA PRO A 398 15.76 -36.14 -29.09
C PRO A 398 14.29 -35.83 -29.38
N ARG A 399 13.44 -35.82 -28.36
CA ARG A 399 12.03 -35.42 -28.45
C ARG A 399 11.75 -34.43 -27.34
N GLN A 400 10.82 -33.51 -27.59
CA GLN A 400 10.39 -32.57 -26.58
C GLN A 400 9.52 -33.30 -25.56
N GLN A 401 10.03 -33.45 -24.35
CA GLN A 401 9.37 -34.13 -23.24
C GLN A 401 9.62 -33.37 -21.94
N CYS A 402 8.71 -33.50 -20.98
CA CYS A 402 8.93 -33.00 -19.63
C CYS A 402 8.45 -33.99 -18.56
N ILE A 403 9.10 -33.96 -17.41
CA ILE A 403 8.70 -34.71 -16.22
C ILE A 403 8.29 -33.69 -15.16
N VAL A 404 7.02 -33.74 -14.77
CA VAL A 404 6.42 -32.86 -13.78
C VAL A 404 6.22 -33.62 -12.49
N TYR A 405 6.69 -33.06 -11.38
CA TYR A 405 6.47 -33.56 -10.03
C TYR A 405 5.50 -32.64 -9.29
N LEU A 406 4.47 -33.23 -8.71
CA LEU A 406 3.46 -32.56 -7.92
C LEU A 406 3.35 -33.23 -6.54
N ASP A 407 3.60 -32.45 -5.50
CA ASP A 407 3.46 -32.88 -4.11
C ASP A 407 2.16 -32.29 -3.53
N LEU A 408 1.28 -33.13 -2.97
CA LEU A 408 0.04 -32.71 -2.32
C LEU A 408 0.01 -33.20 -0.87
N GLN A 409 -0.32 -32.33 0.07
CA GLN A 409 -0.44 -32.74 1.48
C GLN A 409 -1.74 -33.50 1.71
N ARG A 410 -1.75 -34.47 2.63
CA ARG A 410 -2.95 -35.23 3.00
C ARG A 410 -4.12 -34.32 3.35
N LYS A 411 -3.90 -33.28 4.15
CA LYS A 411 -4.95 -32.30 4.50
C LYS A 411 -5.51 -31.55 3.29
N GLU A 412 -4.68 -31.26 2.29
CA GLU A 412 -5.11 -30.61 1.04
C GLU A 412 -5.94 -31.58 0.20
N CYS A 413 -5.53 -32.84 0.13
CA CYS A 413 -6.32 -33.89 -0.50
C CYS A 413 -7.67 -34.04 0.21
N ALA A 414 -7.69 -34.17 1.53
CA ALA A 414 -8.91 -34.34 2.32
C ALA A 414 -9.92 -33.20 2.11
N ALA A 415 -9.45 -31.95 1.98
CA ALA A 415 -10.28 -30.79 1.70
C ALA A 415 -10.97 -30.82 0.31
N MET A 416 -10.58 -31.72 -0.59
CA MET A 416 -11.26 -31.91 -1.87
C MET A 416 -12.53 -32.75 -1.77
N TYR A 417 -12.81 -33.44 -0.65
CA TYR A 417 -14.04 -34.23 -0.56
C TYR A 417 -15.29 -33.34 -0.47
N PRO A 418 -16.42 -33.67 -1.12
CA PRO A 418 -16.64 -34.81 -2.03
C PRO A 418 -16.33 -34.52 -3.51
N SER A 419 -16.19 -33.26 -3.91
CA SER A 419 -16.15 -32.87 -5.34
C SER A 419 -15.24 -31.67 -5.65
N GLY A 420 -14.32 -31.37 -4.73
CA GLY A 420 -13.27 -30.36 -4.85
C GLY A 420 -12.13 -30.76 -5.79
N ARG A 421 -11.31 -29.77 -6.10
CA ARG A 421 -10.22 -29.87 -7.08
C ARG A 421 -9.01 -29.10 -6.59
N VAL A 422 -7.84 -29.57 -6.98
CA VAL A 422 -6.57 -28.86 -6.83
C VAL A 422 -5.90 -28.76 -8.18
N PHE A 423 -5.33 -27.60 -8.48
CA PHE A 423 -4.66 -27.33 -9.74
C PHE A 423 -3.18 -27.06 -9.49
N SER A 424 -2.31 -27.52 -10.38
CA SER A 424 -0.93 -27.08 -10.42
C SER A 424 -0.82 -25.67 -11.00
N GLN A 425 0.32 -25.03 -10.80
CA GLN A 425 0.74 -23.94 -11.65
C GLN A 425 0.86 -24.42 -13.10
N PRO A 426 0.60 -23.56 -14.09
CA PRO A 426 0.79 -23.89 -15.49
C PRO A 426 2.28 -24.09 -15.81
N PHE A 427 2.55 -24.87 -16.85
CA PHE A 427 3.89 -25.14 -17.36
C PHE A 427 3.94 -25.34 -18.86
N ASP A 428 5.07 -24.98 -19.45
CA ASP A 428 5.27 -25.02 -20.90
C ASP A 428 5.72 -26.42 -21.38
N LEU A 429 5.09 -26.90 -22.45
CA LEU A 429 5.55 -28.04 -23.24
C LEU A 429 5.21 -27.76 -24.71
N GLY A 430 6.20 -27.73 -25.61
CA GLY A 430 5.94 -27.44 -27.03
C GLY A 430 5.52 -26.00 -27.33
N GLY A 431 5.78 -25.05 -26.42
CA GLY A 431 5.27 -23.69 -26.52
C GLY A 431 3.80 -23.54 -26.13
N GLN A 432 3.21 -24.57 -25.53
CA GLN A 432 1.85 -24.60 -25.04
C GLN A 432 1.82 -24.76 -23.52
N GLU A 433 0.92 -24.04 -22.84
CA GLU A 433 0.74 -24.13 -21.39
C GLU A 433 -0.21 -25.27 -21.00
N PHE A 434 0.29 -26.18 -20.16
CA PHE A 434 -0.42 -27.29 -19.55
C PHE A 434 -0.51 -27.12 -18.04
N PHE A 435 -1.43 -27.83 -17.41
CA PHE A 435 -1.54 -27.94 -15.95
C PHE A 435 -1.99 -29.34 -15.55
N LEU A 436 -1.63 -29.76 -14.34
CA LEU A 436 -2.17 -30.95 -13.70
C LEU A 436 -3.33 -30.56 -12.79
N SER A 437 -4.36 -31.40 -12.72
CA SER A 437 -5.43 -31.23 -11.76
C SER A 437 -5.78 -32.53 -11.05
N GLY A 438 -5.77 -32.47 -9.71
CA GLY A 438 -6.24 -33.53 -8.83
C GLY A 438 -7.70 -33.29 -8.46
N HIS A 439 -8.52 -34.33 -8.49
CA HIS A 439 -9.97 -34.21 -8.26
C HIS A 439 -10.44 -35.29 -7.28
N CYS A 440 -11.38 -34.92 -6.42
CA CYS A 440 -12.31 -35.88 -5.85
C CYS A 440 -13.51 -35.99 -6.80
N LYS A 441 -13.81 -37.18 -7.32
CA LYS A 441 -14.99 -37.43 -8.16
C LYS A 441 -15.69 -38.69 -7.75
N LEU A 442 -17.02 -38.68 -7.84
CA LEU A 442 -17.84 -39.88 -7.74
C LEU A 442 -17.62 -40.74 -8.98
N ASP A 443 -17.19 -41.98 -8.77
CA ASP A 443 -17.23 -43.01 -9.79
C ASP A 443 -18.68 -43.44 -9.99
N GLN A 444 -19.28 -43.11 -11.14
CA GLN A 444 -20.67 -43.42 -11.43
C GLN A 444 -20.94 -44.92 -11.50
N MET A 445 -19.93 -45.73 -11.85
CA MET A 445 -20.11 -47.19 -11.96
C MET A 445 -20.07 -47.87 -10.60
N ASN A 446 -19.13 -47.45 -9.75
CA ASN A 446 -18.88 -48.10 -8.46
C ASN A 446 -19.51 -47.39 -7.26
N LEU A 447 -20.15 -46.22 -7.49
CA LEU A 447 -20.87 -45.43 -6.49
C LEU A 447 -20.02 -44.99 -5.27
N PHE A 448 -18.70 -44.83 -5.44
CA PHE A 448 -17.81 -44.27 -4.43
C PHE A 448 -16.97 -43.11 -4.97
N HIS A 449 -16.57 -42.19 -4.09
CA HIS A 449 -15.64 -41.13 -4.44
C HIS A 449 -14.22 -41.69 -4.62
N CYS A 450 -13.46 -41.17 -5.56
CA CYS A 450 -12.08 -41.58 -5.82
C CYS A 450 -11.19 -40.40 -6.22
N PHE A 451 -9.88 -40.61 -6.12
CA PHE A 451 -8.89 -39.61 -6.52
C PHE A 451 -8.57 -39.75 -8.00
N GLY A 452 -8.91 -38.73 -8.76
CA GLY A 452 -8.58 -38.61 -10.18
C GLY A 452 -7.44 -37.63 -10.43
N LEU A 453 -6.67 -37.88 -11.48
CA LEU A 453 -5.60 -37.00 -11.95
C LEU A 453 -5.76 -36.76 -13.45
N PHE A 454 -5.68 -35.50 -13.83
CA PHE A 454 -5.90 -35.04 -15.19
C PHE A 454 -4.81 -34.06 -15.62
N LEU A 455 -4.55 -34.05 -16.93
CA LEU A 455 -3.70 -33.11 -17.64
C LEU A 455 -4.62 -32.23 -18.48
N GLY A 456 -4.57 -30.92 -18.25
CA GLY A 456 -5.31 -29.92 -19.02
C GLY A 456 -4.37 -28.99 -19.79
N MET A 457 -4.93 -28.31 -20.79
CA MET A 457 -4.27 -27.29 -21.61
C MET A 457 -5.02 -25.96 -21.47
N GLN A 458 -4.31 -24.86 -21.18
CA GLN A 458 -4.93 -23.59 -20.78
C GLN A 458 -5.50 -22.78 -21.96
N GLU A 459 -4.84 -22.78 -23.11
CA GLU A 459 -5.25 -22.00 -24.31
C GLU A 459 -5.26 -22.86 -25.58
N LYS A 460 -5.98 -22.41 -26.62
CA LYS A 460 -5.89 -22.97 -27.98
C LYS A 460 -4.54 -22.61 -28.59
N GLY A 461 -3.60 -23.54 -28.57
CA GLY A 461 -2.38 -23.43 -29.37
C GLY A 461 -2.69 -23.40 -30.88
N PRO A 462 -1.81 -22.80 -31.70
CA PRO A 462 -2.00 -22.71 -33.15
C PRO A 462 -1.87 -24.07 -33.87
N ALA A 463 -1.48 -25.14 -33.18
CA ALA A 463 -1.27 -26.46 -33.74
C ALA A 463 -1.86 -27.57 -32.87
N ASN A 464 -2.50 -28.55 -33.52
CA ASN A 464 -2.92 -29.78 -32.86
C ASN A 464 -1.68 -30.57 -32.44
N MET A 465 -1.51 -30.80 -31.14
CA MET A 465 -0.38 -31.56 -30.62
C MET A 465 -0.84 -32.86 -29.99
N ILE A 466 -0.21 -33.97 -30.38
CA ILE A 466 -0.44 -35.27 -29.74
C ILE A 466 0.58 -35.42 -28.62
N VAL A 467 0.07 -35.56 -27.40
CA VAL A 467 0.91 -35.74 -26.21
C VAL A 467 0.64 -37.13 -25.64
N ASP A 468 1.71 -37.91 -25.52
CA ASP A 468 1.73 -39.10 -24.67
C ASP A 468 1.93 -38.64 -23.23
N TYR A 469 1.09 -39.11 -22.32
CA TYR A 469 1.19 -38.80 -20.91
C TYR A 469 1.14 -40.07 -20.07
N GLU A 470 2.01 -40.13 -19.06
CA GLU A 470 2.06 -41.19 -18.07
C GLU A 470 2.00 -40.58 -16.68
N PHE A 471 1.10 -41.10 -15.84
CA PHE A 471 0.99 -40.77 -14.44
C PHE A 471 1.57 -41.88 -13.57
N SER A 472 2.37 -41.49 -12.59
CA SER A 472 3.00 -42.38 -11.61
C SER A 472 2.87 -41.77 -10.21
N ALA A 473 2.95 -42.61 -9.18
CA ALA A 473 2.90 -42.17 -7.79
C ALA A 473 3.84 -43.02 -6.92
N ARG A 474 4.37 -42.43 -5.84
CA ARG A 474 5.14 -43.20 -4.84
C ARG A 474 4.22 -43.88 -3.83
N SER A 475 4.68 -44.98 -3.26
CA SER A 475 4.04 -45.65 -2.14
C SER A 475 5.09 -46.02 -1.09
N LYS A 476 4.76 -46.03 0.21
CA LYS A 476 5.71 -46.41 1.27
C LYS A 476 6.42 -47.77 1.03
N PRO A 477 5.77 -48.79 0.44
CA PRO A 477 6.44 -50.05 0.10
C PRO A 477 7.57 -49.91 -0.94
N THR A 478 7.56 -48.86 -1.77
CA THR A 478 8.53 -48.65 -2.84
C THR A 478 8.94 -47.18 -2.94
N ASP A 479 10.20 -46.84 -2.68
CA ASP A 479 10.68 -45.45 -2.81
C ASP A 479 10.74 -44.95 -4.27
N GLU A 480 10.40 -45.80 -5.24
CA GLU A 480 10.28 -45.48 -6.65
C GLU A 480 8.86 -45.04 -7.06
N PHE A 481 8.78 -44.28 -8.15
CA PHE A 481 7.50 -43.92 -8.74
C PHE A 481 6.92 -45.11 -9.50
N ALA A 482 5.85 -45.70 -8.96
CA ALA A 482 5.12 -46.78 -9.61
C ALA A 482 4.14 -46.23 -10.66
N PHE A 483 4.11 -46.87 -11.82
CA PHE A 483 3.14 -46.61 -12.88
C PHE A 483 1.69 -46.70 -12.37
N LYS A 484 0.82 -45.79 -12.83
CA LYS A 484 -0.61 -45.79 -12.50
C LYS A 484 -1.51 -45.70 -13.72
N TYR A 485 -1.19 -44.82 -14.67
CA TYR A 485 -2.02 -44.62 -15.85
C TYR A 485 -1.18 -44.08 -17.01
N LYS A 486 -1.54 -44.44 -18.24
CA LYS A 486 -1.03 -43.78 -19.45
C LYS A 486 -2.15 -43.56 -20.44
N GLY A 487 -1.99 -42.52 -21.23
CA GLY A 487 -2.84 -42.26 -22.38
C GLY A 487 -2.10 -41.46 -23.43
N ASN A 488 -2.75 -41.29 -24.56
CA ASN A 488 -2.38 -40.28 -25.53
C ASN A 488 -3.61 -39.44 -25.84
N PHE A 489 -3.38 -38.18 -26.19
CA PHE A 489 -4.48 -37.33 -26.60
C PHE A 489 -4.00 -36.28 -27.57
N LYS A 490 -4.86 -35.96 -28.54
CA LYS A 490 -4.68 -34.86 -29.46
C LYS A 490 -5.36 -33.63 -28.86
N PHE A 491 -4.56 -32.70 -28.35
CA PHE A 491 -5.07 -31.49 -27.72
C PHE A 491 -5.46 -30.46 -28.79
N ASP A 492 -6.73 -30.04 -28.78
CA ASP A 492 -7.32 -29.06 -29.70
C ASP A 492 -7.96 -27.85 -28.98
N ALA A 493 -8.43 -28.01 -27.73
CA ALA A 493 -8.72 -26.93 -26.76
C ALA A 493 -9.18 -27.46 -25.40
N GLY A 494 -8.68 -26.92 -24.28
CA GLY A 494 -9.37 -26.86 -22.97
C GLY A 494 -9.84 -28.17 -22.31
N ILE A 495 -9.65 -29.33 -22.95
CA ILE A 495 -10.10 -30.63 -22.44
C ILE A 495 -9.05 -31.16 -21.47
N GLY A 496 -9.50 -31.48 -20.26
CA GLY A 496 -8.71 -32.24 -19.29
C GLY A 496 -8.80 -33.73 -19.60
N VAL A 497 -7.66 -34.39 -19.82
CA VAL A 497 -7.57 -35.84 -20.05
C VAL A 497 -6.83 -36.54 -18.92
N GLY A 498 -7.24 -37.75 -18.60
CA GLY A 498 -6.65 -38.48 -17.49
C GLY A 498 -7.51 -39.62 -17.02
N THR A 499 -7.42 -39.91 -15.72
CA THR A 499 -8.17 -40.99 -15.08
C THR A 499 -8.97 -40.48 -13.89
N THR A 500 -10.18 -41.00 -13.72
CA THR A 500 -11.06 -40.70 -12.59
C THR A 500 -10.63 -41.38 -11.31
N ASN A 501 -10.01 -42.57 -11.40
CA ASN A 501 -9.57 -43.37 -10.26
C ASN A 501 -8.11 -43.81 -10.44
N LEU A 502 -7.17 -42.92 -10.11
CA LEU A 502 -5.74 -43.14 -10.31
C LEU A 502 -5.18 -44.30 -9.49
N PHE A 503 -5.74 -44.55 -8.30
CA PHE A 503 -5.23 -45.53 -7.34
C PHE A 503 -6.06 -46.81 -7.27
N SER A 504 -7.12 -46.92 -8.09
CA SER A 504 -8.05 -48.05 -8.09
C SER A 504 -8.63 -48.35 -6.70
N THR A 505 -8.95 -47.32 -5.92
CA THR A 505 -9.45 -47.44 -4.55
C THR A 505 -10.47 -46.36 -4.23
N SER A 506 -11.30 -46.58 -3.21
CA SER A 506 -12.21 -45.56 -2.68
C SER A 506 -11.45 -44.42 -2.00
N TRP A 507 -12.10 -43.26 -1.89
CA TRP A 507 -11.56 -42.06 -1.27
C TRP A 507 -11.24 -42.26 0.20
N ASP A 508 -12.12 -42.96 0.93
CA ASP A 508 -11.93 -43.25 2.35
C ASP A 508 -10.64 -44.06 2.56
N SER A 509 -10.44 -45.11 1.76
CA SER A 509 -9.22 -45.92 1.80
C SER A 509 -8.00 -45.14 1.32
N PHE A 510 -8.15 -44.28 0.32
CA PHE A 510 -7.07 -43.44 -0.18
C PHE A 510 -6.59 -42.45 0.88
N ILE A 511 -7.48 -41.77 1.60
CA ILE A 511 -7.14 -40.73 2.57
C ILE A 511 -6.87 -41.26 3.98
N ALA A 512 -7.16 -42.54 4.23
CA ALA A 512 -6.93 -43.21 5.51
C ALA A 512 -5.49 -43.05 6.02
N THR A 513 -5.31 -42.99 7.34
CA THR A 513 -4.01 -42.73 7.99
C THR A 513 -2.96 -43.78 7.62
N ASP A 514 -3.38 -45.02 7.43
CA ASP A 514 -2.59 -46.18 7.02
C ASP A 514 -2.38 -46.29 5.50
N SER A 515 -2.99 -45.41 4.70
CA SER A 515 -2.83 -45.39 3.25
C SER A 515 -1.35 -45.41 2.82
N PRO A 516 -0.96 -46.32 1.91
CA PRO A 516 0.43 -46.48 1.50
C PRO A 516 0.92 -45.32 0.63
N TYR A 517 0.04 -44.46 0.12
CA TYR A 517 0.38 -43.42 -0.87
C TYR A 517 0.90 -42.11 -0.26
N PHE A 518 0.79 -41.95 1.06
CA PHE A 518 1.20 -40.72 1.75
C PHE A 518 2.47 -40.94 2.56
N ILE A 519 3.60 -40.42 2.07
CA ILE A 519 4.90 -40.49 2.74
C ILE A 519 5.08 -39.21 3.55
N ASN A 520 5.13 -39.32 4.89
CA ASN A 520 5.14 -38.17 5.81
C ASN A 520 3.99 -37.17 5.51
N ASP A 521 2.77 -37.70 5.32
CA ASP A 521 1.56 -36.95 4.94
C ASP A 521 1.64 -36.19 3.61
N VAL A 522 2.54 -36.60 2.71
CA VAL A 522 2.64 -36.05 1.35
C VAL A 522 2.40 -37.14 0.32
N LEU A 523 1.47 -36.88 -0.59
CA LEU A 523 1.29 -37.62 -1.82
C LEU A 523 2.28 -37.11 -2.87
N HIS A 524 3.09 -38.00 -3.42
CA HIS A 524 4.07 -37.68 -4.46
C HIS A 524 3.60 -38.21 -5.81
N LEU A 525 3.28 -37.29 -6.72
CA LEU A 525 2.83 -37.57 -8.08
C LEU A 525 3.91 -37.20 -9.10
N ARG A 526 4.00 -37.98 -10.17
CA ARG A 526 4.84 -37.71 -11.33
C ARG A 526 4.00 -37.84 -12.59
N ALA A 527 4.10 -36.85 -13.48
CA ALA A 527 3.57 -36.91 -14.83
C ALA A 527 4.72 -36.80 -15.83
N GLN A 528 4.88 -37.79 -16.70
CA GLN A 528 5.82 -37.75 -17.82
C GLN A 528 5.04 -37.47 -19.09
N LEU A 529 5.41 -36.41 -19.79
CA LEU A 529 4.73 -35.93 -20.99
C LEU A 529 5.71 -35.92 -22.15
N THR A 530 5.32 -36.47 -23.30
CA THR A 530 6.15 -36.52 -24.51
C THR A 530 5.33 -36.07 -25.70
N ILE A 531 5.85 -35.09 -26.45
CA ILE A 531 5.25 -34.67 -27.72
C ILE A 531 5.56 -35.73 -28.76
N ARG A 532 4.52 -36.24 -29.42
CA ARG A 532 4.71 -37.06 -30.61
C ARG A 532 5.05 -36.16 -31.81
N PRO A 533 6.10 -36.50 -32.58
CA PRO A 533 6.46 -35.78 -33.79
C PRO A 533 5.40 -35.90 -34.88
#